data_AF-A0A7J4PWI7-F1
#
_entry.id   AF-A0A7J4PWI7-F1
#
_cell.length_a   1.000
_cell.length_b   1.000
_cell.length_c   1.000
_cell.angle_alpha   90.00
_cell.angle_beta   90.00
_cell.angle_gamma   90.00
#
_symmetry.space_group_name_H-M   'P 1'
#
loop_
_entity.id
_entity.type
_entity.pdbx_description
1 polymer ?
#
loop_
_entity_poly.entity_id
_entity_poly.type
_entity_poly.pdbx_seq_one_letter_code
_entity_poly.pdbx_strand_id
1 'polypeptide(L)'
;MPAFRATLLAIVAFVVLNLFLVNSYAAPQIATVTCILNGASMTPGACLGSAIPLALIGILLSLIIGAAIFMFGEVFNYQPLKGFYKRELRETLKSALLIAIIFSVLIIASSIAVSFAGNAPSTTAGPTALTDNLANLYTAVNTTYLQPQVQSSYNAFGGLMGLSIGTDLLKSFTLSSWFPIPIWLGPIGIVGAVQSGSVAQIFQSNYIDSLGAQSGLSLISITAIYTTTVLIVFLFQSNLLYVMAAVGLGVFIPIGIVMRAFPFIRGIGGTLIAIGIGIAIVYPVLLLALNLPVTNYIYSIASAAGPGSTSSCPFSASGLACKLWSGVAQF
;
A
#
# COMPACT_ATOMS: atom_id res chain seq x y z
N MET A 1 -1.19 35.69 -19.11
CA MET A 1 -1.66 35.64 -17.71
C MET A 1 -2.71 34.56 -17.39
N PRO A 2 -3.65 34.11 -18.27
CA PRO A 2 -4.64 33.10 -17.88
C PRO A 2 -4.05 31.69 -17.68
N ALA A 3 -3.04 31.31 -18.46
CA ALA A 3 -2.36 30.01 -18.32
C ALA A 3 -1.69 29.83 -16.94
N PHE A 4 -1.18 30.91 -16.34
CA PHE A 4 -0.52 30.90 -15.04
C PHE A 4 -1.50 30.66 -13.87
N ARG A 5 -2.71 31.24 -13.95
CA ARG A 5 -3.75 31.00 -12.92
C ARG A 5 -4.26 29.56 -12.96
N ALA A 6 -4.32 28.95 -14.14
CA ALA A 6 -4.76 27.56 -14.30
C ALA A 6 -3.73 26.57 -13.71
N THR A 7 -2.44 26.77 -13.95
CA THR A 7 -1.39 25.92 -13.34
C THR A 7 -1.32 26.10 -11.83
N LEU A 8 -1.44 27.32 -11.32
CA LEU A 8 -1.44 27.56 -9.87
C LEU A 8 -2.64 26.89 -9.18
N LEU A 9 -3.85 26.98 -9.76
CA LEU A 9 -5.04 26.29 -9.24
C LEU A 9 -4.92 24.77 -9.28
N ALA A 10 -4.33 24.21 -10.34
CA ALA A 10 -4.07 22.77 -10.44
C ALA A 10 -3.08 22.30 -9.39
N ILE A 11 -2.01 23.06 -9.14
CA ILE A 11 -1.02 22.76 -8.09
C ILE A 11 -1.66 22.85 -6.70
N VAL A 12 -2.44 23.90 -6.41
CA VAL A 12 -3.12 24.05 -5.12
C VAL A 12 -4.14 22.93 -4.90
N ALA A 13 -4.94 22.60 -5.91
CA ALA A 13 -5.90 21.49 -5.83
C ALA A 13 -5.20 20.14 -5.62
N PHE A 14 -4.08 19.91 -6.29
CA PHE A 14 -3.26 18.72 -6.11
C PHE A 14 -2.65 18.67 -4.71
N VAL A 15 -2.10 19.77 -4.19
CA VAL A 15 -1.55 19.84 -2.83
C VAL A 15 -2.64 19.62 -1.77
N VAL A 16 -3.82 20.22 -1.94
CA VAL A 16 -4.97 20.02 -1.01
C VAL A 16 -5.46 18.58 -1.06
N LEU A 17 -5.56 17.96 -2.24
CA LEU A 17 -5.91 16.54 -2.38
C LEU A 17 -4.87 15.64 -1.71
N ASN A 18 -3.58 15.93 -1.89
CA ASN A 18 -2.50 15.22 -1.21
C ASN A 18 -2.54 15.42 0.31
N LEU A 19 -2.84 16.61 0.80
CA LEU A 19 -3.01 16.87 2.23
C LEU A 19 -4.19 16.08 2.81
N PHE A 20 -5.27 15.93 2.04
CA PHE A 20 -6.42 15.11 2.42
C PHE A 20 -6.07 13.62 2.46
N LEU A 21 -5.32 13.13 1.47
CA LEU A 21 -4.85 11.74 1.42
C LEU A 21 -3.84 11.43 2.54
N VAL A 22 -2.96 12.38 2.87
CA VAL A 22 -1.96 12.26 3.95
C VAL A 22 -2.62 12.28 5.32
N ASN A 23 -3.61 13.15 5.56
CA ASN A 23 -4.36 13.15 6.83
C ASN A 23 -5.28 11.92 6.98
N SER A 24 -5.57 11.22 5.88
CA SER A 24 -6.31 9.95 5.89
C SER A 24 -5.42 8.74 6.19
N TYR A 25 -4.12 8.94 6.42
CA TYR A 25 -3.16 7.88 6.73
C TYR A 25 -3.35 7.36 8.16
N ALA A 26 -4.56 6.87 8.48
CA ALA A 26 -4.70 5.90 9.54
C ALA A 26 -3.94 4.66 9.11
N ALA A 27 -3.09 4.11 9.98
CA ALA A 27 -2.39 2.84 9.72
C ALA A 27 -3.43 1.84 9.17
N PRO A 28 -3.19 1.22 8.00
CA PRO A 28 -4.18 0.35 7.38
C PRO A 28 -4.51 -0.77 8.37
N GLN A 29 -5.65 -0.62 9.04
CA GLN A 29 -6.25 -1.66 9.84
C GLN A 29 -6.56 -2.78 8.86
N ILE A 30 -6.30 -4.04 9.24
CA ILE A 30 -6.58 -5.21 8.41
C ILE A 30 -8.00 -5.06 7.88
N ALA A 31 -8.13 -4.69 6.60
CA ALA A 31 -9.40 -4.31 6.04
C ALA A 31 -10.32 -5.52 6.15
N THR A 32 -11.37 -5.40 6.95
CA THR A 32 -12.41 -6.40 7.00
C THR A 32 -13.11 -6.39 5.65
N VAL A 33 -13.18 -7.55 5.03
CA VAL A 33 -13.83 -7.74 3.75
C VAL A 33 -15.22 -8.30 4.01
N THR A 34 -16.24 -7.72 3.39
CA THR A 34 -17.57 -8.31 3.37
C THR A 34 -17.54 -9.56 2.50
N CYS A 35 -17.65 -10.72 3.14
CA CYS A 35 -17.61 -11.98 2.44
C CYS A 35 -18.96 -12.20 1.72
N ILE A 36 -18.95 -12.35 0.39
CA ILE A 36 -20.19 -12.48 -0.41
C ILE A 36 -21.04 -13.67 0.04
N LEU A 37 -20.40 -14.72 0.57
CA LEU A 37 -21.05 -15.95 0.99
C LEU A 37 -22.00 -15.78 2.18
N ASN A 38 -21.67 -14.89 3.12
CA ASN A 38 -22.41 -14.74 4.38
C ASN A 38 -22.79 -13.28 4.69
N GLY A 39 -22.33 -12.31 3.88
CA GLY A 39 -22.54 -10.88 4.11
C GLY A 39 -21.76 -10.29 5.29
N ALA A 40 -20.99 -11.09 6.02
CA ALA A 40 -20.28 -10.67 7.21
C ALA A 40 -18.91 -10.06 6.87
N SER A 41 -18.53 -9.00 7.59
CA SER A 41 -17.21 -8.38 7.51
C SER A 41 -16.20 -9.21 8.29
N MET A 42 -15.28 -9.86 7.58
CA MET A 42 -14.27 -10.74 8.18
C MET A 42 -12.92 -10.61 7.48
N THR A 43 -11.87 -11.22 8.03
CA THR A 43 -10.57 -11.22 7.35
C THR A 43 -10.66 -12.02 6.04
N PRO A 44 -9.89 -11.67 5.00
CA PRO A 44 -9.92 -12.37 3.72
C PRO A 44 -9.75 -13.89 3.84
N GLY A 45 -8.89 -14.34 4.75
CA GLY A 45 -8.66 -15.76 5.00
C GLY A 45 -9.88 -16.46 5.62
N ALA A 46 -10.60 -15.80 6.54
CA ALA A 46 -11.82 -16.36 7.13
C ALA A 46 -12.93 -16.55 6.08
N CYS A 47 -13.04 -15.63 5.11
CA CYS A 47 -13.97 -15.78 3.99
C CYS A 47 -13.64 -17.00 3.13
N LEU A 48 -12.36 -17.25 2.84
CA LEU A 48 -11.92 -18.47 2.15
C LEU A 48 -12.23 -19.74 2.95
N GLY A 49 -12.04 -19.71 4.26
CA GLY A 49 -12.40 -20.82 5.17
C GLY A 49 -13.89 -21.19 5.06
N SER A 50 -14.76 -20.20 4.89
CA SER A 50 -16.21 -20.42 4.68
C SER A 50 -16.56 -20.98 3.29
N ALA A 51 -15.67 -20.85 2.30
CA ALA A 51 -15.88 -21.41 0.96
C ALA A 51 -15.68 -22.94 0.92
N ILE A 52 -14.88 -23.51 1.83
CA ILE A 52 -14.60 -24.95 1.91
C ILE A 52 -15.88 -25.77 2.15
N PRO A 53 -16.70 -25.52 3.19
CA PRO A 53 -17.94 -26.26 3.40
C PRO A 53 -18.91 -26.06 2.23
N LEU A 54 -18.93 -24.89 1.60
CA LEU A 54 -19.76 -24.63 0.43
C LEU A 54 -19.34 -25.48 -0.79
N ALA A 55 -18.03 -25.64 -1.00
CA ALA A 55 -17.47 -26.52 -2.02
C ALA A 55 -17.91 -27.98 -1.79
N LEU A 56 -17.85 -28.42 -0.54
CA LEU A 56 -18.22 -29.78 -0.14
C LEU A 56 -19.71 -30.03 -0.35
N ILE A 57 -20.58 -29.06 -0.01
CA ILE A 57 -22.01 -29.10 -0.31
C ILE A 57 -22.24 -29.18 -1.83
N GLY A 58 -21.51 -28.40 -2.64
CA GLY A 58 -21.62 -28.44 -4.10
C GLY A 58 -21.25 -29.79 -4.70
N ILE A 59 -20.18 -30.42 -4.20
CA ILE A 59 -19.79 -31.77 -4.61
C ILE A 59 -20.85 -32.80 -4.19
N LEU A 60 -21.36 -32.71 -2.96
CA LEU A 60 -22.38 -33.61 -2.43
C LEU A 60 -23.67 -33.50 -3.24
N LEU A 61 -24.09 -32.28 -3.60
CA LEU A 61 -25.24 -32.03 -4.46
C LEU A 61 -25.03 -32.61 -5.87
N SER A 62 -23.83 -32.46 -6.45
CA SER A 62 -23.47 -33.10 -7.73
C SER A 62 -23.56 -34.63 -7.66
N LEU A 63 -23.11 -35.23 -6.55
CA LEU A 63 -23.23 -36.67 -6.32
C LEU A 63 -24.69 -37.13 -6.15
N ILE A 64 -25.53 -36.36 -5.46
CA ILE A 64 -26.96 -36.64 -5.34
C ILE A 64 -27.64 -36.63 -6.71
N ILE A 65 -27.36 -35.62 -7.54
CA ILE A 65 -27.89 -35.54 -8.91
C ILE A 65 -27.42 -36.75 -9.72
N GLY A 66 -26.13 -37.10 -9.64
CA GLY A 66 -25.59 -38.29 -10.29
C GLY A 66 -26.27 -39.58 -9.85
N ALA A 67 -26.53 -39.74 -8.56
CA ALA A 67 -27.24 -40.89 -8.00
C ALA A 67 -28.71 -40.95 -8.44
N ALA A 68 -29.40 -39.80 -8.49
CA ALA A 68 -30.77 -39.72 -8.99
C ALA A 68 -30.84 -40.16 -10.46
N ILE A 69 -29.96 -39.63 -11.31
CA ILE A 69 -29.87 -40.00 -12.73
C ILE A 69 -29.60 -41.51 -12.90
N PHE A 70 -28.75 -42.09 -12.04
CA PHE A 70 -28.51 -43.53 -12.03
C PHE A 70 -29.79 -44.33 -11.69
N MET A 71 -30.52 -43.95 -10.64
CA MET A 71 -31.78 -44.62 -10.28
C MET A 71 -32.82 -44.50 -11.40
N PHE A 72 -32.98 -43.32 -12.00
CA PHE A 72 -33.85 -43.13 -13.17
C PHE A 72 -33.40 -43.99 -14.37
N GLY A 73 -32.10 -44.05 -14.65
CA GLY A 73 -31.55 -44.87 -15.73
C GLY A 73 -31.82 -46.36 -15.55
N GLU A 74 -31.84 -46.85 -14.30
CA GLU A 74 -32.14 -48.26 -14.00
C GLU A 74 -33.64 -48.55 -14.06
N VAL A 75 -34.48 -47.68 -13.50
CA VAL A 75 -35.95 -47.84 -13.51
C VAL A 75 -36.53 -47.86 -14.92
N PHE A 76 -36.03 -47.00 -15.81
CA PHE A 76 -36.52 -46.90 -17.19
C PHE A 76 -35.68 -47.70 -18.21
N ASN A 77 -34.61 -48.37 -17.75
CA ASN A 77 -33.66 -49.13 -18.56
C ASN A 77 -33.14 -48.40 -19.82
N TYR A 78 -32.94 -47.09 -19.72
CA TYR A 78 -32.55 -46.24 -20.84
C TYR A 78 -31.02 -46.20 -20.97
N GLN A 79 -30.47 -46.87 -22.00
CA GLN A 79 -29.00 -46.97 -22.18
C GLN A 79 -28.26 -45.63 -22.29
N PRO A 80 -28.78 -44.57 -22.94
CA PRO A 80 -28.08 -43.28 -22.99
C PRO A 80 -27.88 -42.64 -21.60
N LEU A 81 -28.85 -42.80 -20.69
CA LEU A 81 -28.75 -42.33 -19.29
C LEU A 81 -27.65 -43.10 -18.53
N LYS A 82 -27.53 -44.41 -18.78
CA LYS A 82 -26.45 -45.25 -18.24
C LYS A 82 -25.06 -44.79 -18.73
N GLY A 83 -24.95 -44.34 -19.97
CA GLY A 83 -23.72 -43.74 -20.49
C GLY A 83 -23.38 -42.38 -19.87
N PHE A 84 -24.42 -41.54 -19.69
CA PHE A 84 -24.28 -40.20 -19.14
C PHE A 84 -23.75 -40.22 -17.69
N TYR A 85 -24.33 -41.03 -16.79
CA TYR A 85 -23.89 -41.03 -15.38
C TYR A 85 -22.43 -41.48 -15.21
N LYS A 86 -21.96 -42.47 -15.99
CA LYS A 86 -20.55 -42.93 -15.92
C LYS A 86 -19.59 -41.81 -16.31
N ARG A 87 -19.97 -41.03 -17.33
CA ARG A 87 -19.20 -39.86 -17.77
C ARG A 87 -19.21 -38.79 -16.69
N GLU A 88 -20.38 -38.46 -16.17
CA GLU A 88 -20.53 -37.40 -15.16
C GLU A 88 -19.82 -37.76 -13.85
N LEU A 89 -19.91 -39.01 -13.36
CA LEU A 89 -19.24 -39.46 -12.14
C LEU A 89 -17.71 -39.37 -12.27
N ARG A 90 -17.16 -39.78 -13.41
CA ARG A 90 -15.71 -39.65 -13.69
C ARG A 90 -15.29 -38.18 -13.70
N GLU A 91 -16.12 -37.33 -14.28
CA GLU A 91 -15.88 -35.90 -14.34
C GLU A 91 -16.00 -35.25 -12.95
N THR A 92 -16.99 -35.59 -12.13
CA THR A 92 -17.13 -35.09 -10.75
C THR A 92 -15.97 -35.55 -9.87
N LEU A 93 -15.49 -36.79 -10.03
CA LEU A 93 -14.32 -37.30 -9.32
C LEU A 93 -13.05 -36.52 -9.65
N LYS A 94 -12.79 -36.25 -10.95
CA LYS A 94 -11.69 -35.36 -11.37
C LYS A 94 -11.83 -33.96 -10.77
N SER A 95 -13.07 -33.47 -10.65
CA SER A 95 -13.35 -32.18 -10.05
C SER A 95 -12.98 -32.13 -8.57
N ALA A 96 -13.46 -33.10 -7.79
CA ALA A 96 -13.15 -33.23 -6.37
C ALA A 96 -11.64 -33.36 -6.11
N LEU A 97 -10.96 -34.22 -6.88
CA LEU A 97 -9.51 -34.42 -6.77
C LEU A 97 -8.73 -33.14 -7.07
N LEU A 98 -9.13 -32.38 -8.09
CA LEU A 98 -8.47 -31.12 -8.42
C LEU A 98 -8.73 -30.03 -7.36
N ILE A 99 -9.92 -29.99 -6.74
CA ILE A 99 -10.18 -29.07 -5.61
C ILE A 99 -9.24 -29.40 -4.45
N ALA A 100 -9.10 -30.69 -4.11
CA ALA A 100 -8.18 -31.13 -3.06
C ALA A 100 -6.73 -30.71 -3.36
N ILE A 101 -6.25 -30.95 -4.58
CA ILE A 101 -4.91 -30.53 -5.01
C ILE A 101 -4.74 -29.01 -4.91
N ILE A 102 -5.71 -28.23 -5.39
CA ILE A 102 -5.64 -26.76 -5.32
C ILE A 102 -5.50 -26.33 -3.86
N PHE A 103 -6.33 -26.83 -2.94
CA PHE A 103 -6.23 -26.47 -1.53
C PHE A 103 -4.89 -26.88 -0.92
N SER A 104 -4.37 -28.06 -1.24
CA SER A 104 -3.04 -28.49 -0.80
C SER A 104 -1.93 -27.55 -1.31
N VAL A 105 -1.98 -27.17 -2.59
CA VAL A 105 -1.03 -26.23 -3.20
C VAL A 105 -1.17 -24.85 -2.57
N LEU A 106 -2.39 -24.38 -2.28
CA LEU A 106 -2.62 -23.09 -1.61
C LEU A 106 -2.02 -23.06 -0.21
N ILE A 107 -2.18 -24.14 0.56
CA ILE A 107 -1.57 -24.27 1.88
C ILE A 107 -0.05 -24.20 1.75
N ILE A 108 0.55 -25.00 0.87
CA ILE A 108 2.01 -25.01 0.66
C ILE A 108 2.52 -23.65 0.19
N ALA A 109 1.86 -23.04 -0.80
CA ALA A 109 2.23 -21.74 -1.34
C ALA A 109 2.11 -20.65 -0.27
N SER A 110 1.08 -20.68 0.57
CA SER A 110 0.93 -19.74 1.68
C SER A 110 2.05 -19.88 2.71
N SER A 111 2.47 -21.11 3.03
CA SER A 111 3.58 -21.35 3.97
C SER A 111 4.92 -20.86 3.42
N ILE A 112 5.18 -21.08 2.11
CA ILE A 112 6.38 -20.56 1.43
C ILE A 112 6.34 -19.03 1.39
N ALA A 113 5.18 -18.44 1.12
CA ALA A 113 5.02 -17.00 1.08
C ALA A 113 5.32 -16.34 2.43
N VAL A 114 4.90 -16.97 3.53
CA VAL A 114 5.18 -16.50 4.90
C VAL A 114 6.66 -16.64 5.25
N SER A 115 7.36 -17.68 4.76
CA SER A 115 8.80 -17.81 5.00
C SER A 115 9.62 -16.76 4.25
N PHE A 116 9.21 -16.35 3.05
CA PHE A 116 9.83 -15.21 2.34
C PHE A 116 9.68 -13.89 3.10
N ALA A 117 8.58 -13.75 3.85
CA ALA A 117 8.33 -12.63 4.72
C ALA A 117 9.18 -12.63 6.02
N GLY A 118 9.97 -13.68 6.27
CA GLY A 118 10.74 -13.83 7.50
C GLY A 118 9.90 -14.20 8.73
N ASN A 119 8.61 -14.46 8.55
CA ASN A 119 7.71 -14.91 9.61
C ASN A 119 7.73 -16.44 9.70
N ALA A 120 7.59 -16.98 10.91
CA ALA A 120 7.42 -18.42 11.07
C ALA A 120 6.04 -18.83 10.51
N PRO A 121 5.96 -19.91 9.69
CA PRO A 121 4.69 -20.42 9.22
C PRO A 121 3.82 -20.88 10.39
N SER A 122 2.49 -20.75 10.26
CA SER A 122 1.55 -21.28 11.24
C SER A 122 1.75 -22.80 11.38
N THR A 123 1.99 -23.28 12.60
CA THR A 123 2.08 -24.72 12.90
C THR A 123 0.72 -25.38 13.08
N THR A 124 -0.36 -24.59 13.03
CA THR A 124 -1.72 -25.11 13.17
C THR A 124 -2.04 -25.98 11.95
N ALA A 125 -2.52 -27.20 12.16
CA ALA A 125 -2.99 -28.06 11.08
C ALA A 125 -4.45 -27.71 10.71
N GLY A 126 -4.78 -27.69 9.42
CA GLY A 126 -6.16 -27.56 8.94
C GLY A 126 -6.49 -26.22 8.27
N PRO A 127 -7.80 -25.90 8.10
CA PRO A 127 -8.25 -24.72 7.34
C PRO A 127 -7.91 -23.39 8.04
N THR A 128 -7.67 -23.41 9.35
CA THR A 128 -7.15 -22.26 10.10
C THR A 128 -5.74 -21.89 9.67
N ALA A 129 -4.89 -22.88 9.36
CA ALA A 129 -3.53 -22.67 8.87
C ALA A 129 -3.50 -21.77 7.62
N LEU A 130 -4.42 -22.02 6.68
CA LEU A 130 -4.51 -21.24 5.44
C LEU A 130 -4.93 -19.80 5.73
N THR A 131 -5.86 -19.60 6.66
CA THR A 131 -6.35 -18.29 7.08
C THR A 131 -5.24 -17.47 7.74
N ASP A 132 -4.51 -18.11 8.65
CA ASP A 132 -3.40 -17.50 9.39
C ASP A 132 -2.22 -17.18 8.45
N ASN A 133 -1.85 -18.12 7.58
CA ASN A 133 -0.75 -17.91 6.64
C ASN A 133 -1.05 -16.80 5.63
N LEU A 134 -2.28 -16.71 5.12
CA LEU A 134 -2.67 -15.59 4.28
C LEU A 134 -2.61 -14.28 5.07
N ALA A 135 -3.19 -14.22 6.27
CA ALA A 135 -3.15 -13.01 7.09
C ALA A 135 -1.70 -12.57 7.36
N ASN A 136 -0.81 -13.51 7.65
CA ASN A 136 0.62 -13.27 7.85
C ASN A 136 1.32 -12.79 6.57
N LEU A 137 0.99 -13.36 5.41
CA LEU A 137 1.50 -12.91 4.12
C LEU A 137 1.11 -11.45 3.86
N TYR A 138 -0.18 -11.12 3.95
CA TYR A 138 -0.68 -9.77 3.72
C TYR A 138 -0.10 -8.76 4.72
N THR A 139 -0.04 -9.16 5.99
CA THR A 139 0.59 -8.34 7.03
C THR A 139 2.05 -8.10 6.72
N ALA A 140 2.79 -9.13 6.32
CA ALA A 140 4.20 -8.99 6.00
C ALA A 140 4.47 -8.13 4.75
N VAL A 141 3.68 -8.26 3.68
CA VAL A 141 3.78 -7.37 2.51
C VAL A 141 3.61 -5.92 2.94
N ASN A 142 2.61 -5.67 3.80
CA ASN A 142 2.31 -4.34 4.26
C ASN A 142 3.39 -3.80 5.23
N THR A 143 3.77 -4.55 6.26
CA THR A 143 4.70 -4.08 7.30
C THR A 143 6.16 -4.11 6.87
N THR A 144 6.57 -5.07 6.03
CA THR A 144 7.98 -5.27 5.66
C THR A 144 8.34 -4.48 4.42
N TYR A 145 7.38 -4.27 3.50
CA TYR A 145 7.64 -3.59 2.24
C TYR A 145 6.86 -2.28 2.08
N LEU A 146 5.53 -2.31 2.03
CA LEU A 146 4.76 -1.11 1.64
C LEU A 146 4.87 0.03 2.67
N GLN A 147 4.72 -0.27 3.97
CA GLN A 147 4.67 0.75 5.03
C GLN A 147 6.03 1.44 5.22
N PRO A 148 7.18 0.73 5.24
CA PRO A 148 8.49 1.38 5.22
C PRO A 148 8.73 2.24 3.98
N GLN A 149 8.28 1.80 2.80
CA GLN A 149 8.43 2.59 1.56
C GLN A 149 7.58 3.86 1.58
N VAL A 150 6.34 3.78 2.09
CA VAL A 150 5.50 4.97 2.29
C VAL A 150 6.12 5.90 3.34
N GLN A 151 6.60 5.36 4.46
CA GLN A 151 7.23 6.16 5.51
C GLN A 151 8.51 6.84 5.02
N SER A 152 9.35 6.13 4.26
CA SER A 152 10.56 6.69 3.66
C SER A 152 10.22 7.77 2.64
N SER A 153 9.21 7.55 1.80
CA SER A 153 8.71 8.56 0.85
C SER A 153 8.15 9.79 1.56
N TYR A 154 7.43 9.59 2.66
CA TYR A 154 6.87 10.65 3.49
C TYR A 154 7.97 11.46 4.18
N ASN A 155 8.97 10.80 4.78
CA ASN A 155 10.12 11.46 5.41
C ASN A 155 10.93 12.24 4.37
N ALA A 156 11.17 11.67 3.19
CA ALA A 156 11.86 12.36 2.10
C ALA A 156 11.09 13.60 1.63
N PHE A 157 9.78 13.50 1.50
CA PHE A 157 8.91 14.64 1.18
C PHE A 157 8.99 15.73 2.28
N GLY A 158 8.89 15.34 3.55
CA GLY A 158 9.02 16.24 4.68
C GLY A 158 10.39 16.93 4.74
N GLY A 159 11.47 16.20 4.49
CA GLY A 159 12.83 16.71 4.45
C GLY A 159 13.04 17.72 3.30
N LEU A 160 12.52 17.42 2.12
CA LEU A 160 12.57 18.34 0.97
C LEU A 160 11.74 19.61 1.22
N MET A 161 10.56 19.50 1.84
CA MET A 161 9.79 20.67 2.25
C MET A 161 10.48 21.46 3.37
N GLY A 162 11.14 20.80 4.32
CA GLY A 162 11.93 21.47 5.36
C GLY A 162 13.11 22.24 4.77
N LEU A 163 13.85 21.62 3.85
CA LEU A 163 14.93 22.25 3.10
C LEU A 163 14.42 23.43 2.28
N SER A 164 13.23 23.31 1.68
CA SER A 164 12.67 24.38 0.86
C SER A 164 12.32 25.61 1.67
N ILE A 165 11.64 25.43 2.79
CA ILE A 165 11.30 26.51 3.71
C ILE A 165 12.59 27.10 4.31
N GLY A 166 13.56 26.27 4.70
CA GLY A 166 14.82 26.73 5.26
C GLY A 166 15.65 27.57 4.30
N THR A 167 15.76 27.16 3.04
CA THR A 167 16.48 27.92 2.00
C THR A 167 15.79 29.23 1.64
N ASP A 168 14.46 29.27 1.65
CA ASP A 168 13.69 30.50 1.42
C ASP A 168 13.83 31.49 2.59
N LEU A 169 13.85 31.01 3.84
CA LEU A 169 14.14 31.83 5.03
C LEU A 169 15.57 32.40 5.00
N LEU A 170 16.56 31.62 4.58
CA LEU A 170 17.94 32.10 4.44
C LEU A 170 18.08 33.15 3.33
N LYS A 171 17.26 33.06 2.26
CA LYS A 171 17.24 34.04 1.18
C LYS A 171 16.58 35.36 1.59
N SER A 172 15.54 35.28 2.43
CA SER A 172 14.71 36.42 2.83
C SER A 172 15.09 37.04 4.19
N PHE A 173 16.24 36.67 4.76
CA PHE A 173 16.67 37.22 6.06
C PHE A 173 16.90 38.74 5.98
N THR A 174 15.93 39.50 6.47
CA THR A 174 16.02 40.96 6.61
C THR A 174 16.36 41.31 8.06
N LEU A 175 17.57 41.81 8.30
CA LEU A 175 17.91 42.36 9.60
C LEU A 175 17.40 43.81 9.66
N SER A 176 16.29 44.04 10.36
CA SER A 176 15.80 45.39 10.65
C SER A 176 16.12 45.76 12.10
N SER A 177 16.98 46.76 12.28
CA SER A 177 17.21 47.38 13.57
C SER A 177 16.31 48.60 13.73
N TRP A 178 15.61 48.66 14.87
CA TRP A 178 14.74 49.79 15.23
C TRP A 178 15.40 50.56 16.37
N PHE A 179 15.80 51.79 16.09
CA PHE A 179 16.36 52.68 17.11
C PHE A 179 15.34 53.80 17.38
N PRO A 180 14.70 53.84 18.57
CA PRO A 180 13.84 54.95 18.95
C PRO A 180 14.70 56.18 19.19
N ILE A 181 14.36 57.28 18.52
CA ILE A 181 14.97 58.58 18.82
C ILE A 181 13.99 59.32 19.73
N PRO A 182 14.34 59.60 21.00
CA PRO A 182 13.49 60.40 21.87
C PRO A 182 13.54 61.86 21.38
N ILE A 183 12.55 62.26 20.61
CA ILE A 183 12.37 63.66 20.19
C ILE A 183 11.36 64.29 21.15
N TRP A 184 11.80 65.30 21.90
CA TRP A 184 10.96 65.97 22.89
C TRP A 184 10.15 67.09 22.22
N LEU A 185 8.86 66.84 21.96
CA LEU A 185 7.92 67.76 21.29
C LEU A 185 6.78 68.23 22.21
N GLY A 186 7.04 68.38 23.51
CA GLY A 186 6.06 68.86 24.49
C GLY A 186 5.21 67.75 25.14
N PRO A 187 4.07 68.08 25.78
CA PRO A 187 3.37 67.21 26.74
C PRO A 187 2.68 65.98 26.13
N ILE A 188 2.69 65.85 24.80
CA ILE A 188 2.10 64.73 24.07
C ILE A 188 3.27 64.01 23.39
N GLY A 189 3.95 63.14 24.15
CA GLY A 189 5.13 62.43 23.63
C GLY A 189 4.78 61.55 22.43
N ILE A 190 5.49 61.73 21.32
CA ILE A 190 5.44 60.79 20.20
C ILE A 190 6.87 60.33 19.91
N VAL A 191 7.05 59.01 19.87
CA VAL A 191 8.34 58.35 19.60
C VAL A 191 8.56 58.33 18.09
N GLY A 192 9.47 59.16 17.59
CA GLY A 192 10.03 58.99 16.25
C GLY A 192 11.00 57.80 16.24
N ALA A 193 10.99 57.01 15.16
CA ALA A 193 11.93 55.90 15.03
C ALA A 193 12.58 55.90 13.65
N VAL A 194 13.88 55.62 13.63
CA VAL A 194 14.62 55.34 12.40
C VAL A 194 14.69 53.82 12.27
N GLN A 195 14.04 53.29 11.24
CA GLN A 195 14.17 51.90 10.85
C GLN A 195 15.31 51.81 9.84
N SER A 196 16.46 51.27 10.26
CA SER A 196 17.54 50.88 9.36
C SER A 196 17.43 49.38 9.13
N GLY A 197 17.14 48.98 7.90
CA GLY A 197 17.08 47.58 7.49
C GLY A 197 18.10 47.32 6.39
N SER A 198 18.96 46.32 6.57
CA SER A 198 19.75 45.77 5.48
C SER A 198 19.13 44.44 5.05
N VAL A 199 18.74 44.33 3.79
CA VAL A 199 18.40 43.04 3.18
C VAL A 199 19.73 42.40 2.79
N ALA A 200 20.20 41.44 3.59
CA ALA A 200 21.40 40.69 3.28
C ALA A 200 20.98 39.35 2.66
N GLN A 201 21.20 39.19 1.36
CA GLN A 201 21.12 37.88 0.73
C GLN A 201 22.40 37.10 1.08
N ILE A 202 22.36 36.35 2.17
CA ILE A 202 23.52 35.60 2.69
C ILE A 202 23.92 34.46 1.72
N PHE A 203 22.95 33.99 0.92
CA PHE A 203 23.17 33.01 -0.14
C PHE A 203 22.76 33.58 -1.49
N GLN A 204 23.76 33.95 -2.30
CA GLN A 204 23.60 34.10 -3.75
C GLN A 204 24.21 32.88 -4.44
N SER A 205 23.41 32.23 -5.28
CA SER A 205 23.87 31.13 -6.12
C SER A 205 23.58 31.49 -7.56
N ASN A 206 24.62 31.48 -8.42
CA ASN A 206 24.49 31.79 -9.84
C ASN A 206 23.50 30.85 -10.56
N TYR A 207 23.26 29.66 -10.03
CA TYR A 207 22.26 28.73 -10.56
C TYR A 207 20.85 29.01 -10.05
N ILE A 208 20.68 29.54 -8.84
CA ILE A 208 19.35 29.83 -8.29
C ILE A 208 18.89 31.23 -8.72
N ASP A 209 19.78 32.23 -8.74
CA ASP A 209 19.38 33.62 -9.01
C ASP A 209 19.24 33.95 -10.51
N SER A 210 19.88 33.20 -11.40
CA SER A 210 19.73 33.37 -12.86
C SER A 210 18.35 32.98 -13.40
N LEU A 211 17.56 32.23 -12.63
CA LEU A 211 16.17 31.87 -12.94
C LEU A 211 15.14 32.91 -12.44
N GLY A 212 15.60 34.07 -11.95
CA GLY A 212 14.76 35.19 -11.49
C GLY A 212 14.17 34.98 -10.09
N ALA A 213 13.62 36.03 -9.48
CA ALA A 213 13.13 36.06 -8.09
C ALA A 213 12.00 35.06 -7.73
N GLN A 214 11.63 34.15 -8.64
CA GLN A 214 10.68 33.06 -8.41
C GLN A 214 11.32 31.65 -8.44
N SER A 215 12.65 31.57 -8.56
CA SER A 215 13.39 30.34 -8.81
C SER A 215 13.51 29.36 -7.63
N GLY A 216 13.34 29.82 -6.39
CA GLY A 216 13.28 28.94 -5.22
C GLY A 216 12.18 27.90 -5.37
N LEU A 217 11.05 28.27 -5.97
CA LEU A 217 9.99 27.31 -6.26
C LEU A 217 10.38 26.27 -7.33
N SER A 218 11.34 26.50 -8.22
CA SER A 218 11.55 25.63 -9.39
C SER A 218 12.18 24.27 -9.08
N LEU A 219 13.31 24.23 -8.36
CA LEU A 219 13.95 22.98 -7.95
C LEU A 219 13.10 22.19 -6.96
N ILE A 220 12.44 22.91 -6.05
CA ILE A 220 11.53 22.35 -5.04
C ILE A 220 10.26 21.82 -5.70
N SER A 221 9.73 22.49 -6.74
CA SER A 221 8.59 21.97 -7.50
C SER A 221 8.94 20.67 -8.18
N ILE A 222 10.12 20.57 -8.81
CA ILE A 222 10.50 19.36 -9.54
C ILE A 222 10.65 18.18 -8.57
N THR A 223 11.39 18.33 -7.47
CA THR A 223 11.59 17.23 -6.51
C THR A 223 10.32 16.89 -5.73
N ALA A 224 9.48 17.88 -5.40
CA ALA A 224 8.17 17.64 -4.79
C ALA A 224 7.23 16.89 -5.74
N ILE A 225 7.22 17.21 -7.03
CA ILE A 225 6.40 16.49 -8.03
C ILE A 225 6.80 15.01 -8.09
N TYR A 226 8.10 14.71 -8.14
CA TYR A 226 8.57 13.33 -8.19
C TYR A 226 8.24 12.56 -6.91
N THR A 227 8.58 13.12 -5.74
CA THR A 227 8.33 12.46 -4.45
C THR A 227 6.85 12.27 -4.15
N THR A 228 6.01 13.26 -4.47
CA THR A 228 4.55 13.14 -4.32
C THR A 228 3.98 12.06 -5.24
N THR A 229 4.44 11.98 -6.49
CA THR A 229 3.99 10.94 -7.42
C THR A 229 4.33 9.54 -6.91
N VAL A 230 5.56 9.35 -6.40
CA VAL A 230 6.00 8.07 -5.81
C VAL A 230 5.17 7.71 -4.57
N LEU A 231 4.90 8.69 -3.69
CA LEU A 231 4.04 8.49 -2.52
C LEU A 231 2.63 8.02 -2.92
N ILE A 232 2.01 8.68 -3.90
CA ILE A 232 0.67 8.31 -4.40
C ILE A 232 0.69 6.88 -4.95
N VAL A 233 1.73 6.49 -5.69
CA VAL A 233 1.85 5.14 -6.25
C VAL A 233 1.90 4.08 -5.15
N PHE A 234 2.71 4.28 -4.10
CA PHE A 234 2.76 3.33 -2.99
C PHE A 234 1.46 3.28 -2.18
N LEU A 235 0.83 4.44 -1.96
CA LEU A 235 -0.47 4.52 -1.30
C LEU A 235 -1.54 3.75 -2.08
N PHE A 236 -1.57 3.94 -3.40
CA PHE A 236 -2.48 3.25 -4.29
C PHE A 236 -2.20 1.74 -4.30
N GLN A 237 -0.93 1.34 -4.35
CA GLN A 237 -0.53 -0.06 -4.34
C GLN A 237 -0.94 -0.77 -3.05
N SER A 238 -0.85 -0.09 -1.89
CA SER A 238 -1.30 -0.63 -0.61
C SER A 238 -2.81 -0.88 -0.60
N ASN A 239 -3.61 0.10 -1.02
CA ASN A 239 -5.07 -0.07 -1.11
C ASN A 239 -5.49 -1.14 -2.13
N LEU A 240 -4.84 -1.14 -3.30
CA LEU A 240 -5.11 -2.10 -4.37
C LEU A 240 -4.81 -3.53 -3.94
N LEU A 241 -3.79 -3.76 -3.11
CA LEU A 241 -3.45 -5.08 -2.58
C LEU A 241 -4.59 -5.67 -1.73
N TYR A 242 -5.24 -4.87 -0.88
CA TYR A 242 -6.40 -5.31 -0.10
C TYR A 242 -7.62 -5.58 -0.98
N VAL A 243 -7.88 -4.72 -1.97
CA VAL A 243 -8.99 -4.91 -2.92
C VAL A 243 -8.77 -6.18 -3.75
N MET A 244 -7.55 -6.42 -4.22
CA MET A 244 -7.17 -7.63 -4.95
C MET A 244 -7.36 -8.90 -4.10
N ALA A 245 -6.98 -8.86 -2.82
CA ALA A 245 -7.22 -9.95 -1.88
C ALA A 245 -8.71 -10.24 -1.72
N ALA A 246 -9.50 -9.19 -1.49
CA ALA A 246 -10.94 -9.25 -1.29
C ALA A 246 -11.66 -9.85 -2.51
N VAL A 247 -11.32 -9.35 -3.70
CA VAL A 247 -11.93 -9.81 -4.95
C VAL A 247 -11.45 -11.22 -5.33
N GLY A 248 -10.16 -11.49 -5.19
CA GLY A 248 -9.57 -12.80 -5.49
C GLY A 248 -10.13 -13.92 -4.62
N LEU A 249 -10.06 -13.76 -3.30
CA LEU A 249 -10.45 -14.78 -2.33
C LEU A 249 -11.95 -14.80 -2.05
N GLY A 250 -12.57 -13.62 -1.97
CA GLY A 250 -13.97 -13.48 -1.59
C GLY A 250 -14.95 -13.65 -2.75
N VAL A 251 -14.53 -13.39 -3.98
CA VAL A 251 -15.42 -13.39 -5.16
C VAL A 251 -15.03 -14.48 -6.15
N PHE A 252 -13.81 -14.45 -6.67
CA PHE A 252 -13.42 -15.34 -7.78
C PHE A 252 -13.35 -16.82 -7.38
N ILE A 253 -12.72 -17.14 -6.24
CA ILE A 253 -12.60 -18.54 -5.81
C ILE A 253 -13.97 -19.17 -5.46
N PRO A 254 -14.83 -18.56 -4.63
CA PRO A 254 -16.12 -19.16 -4.28
C PRO A 254 -17.02 -19.35 -5.49
N ILE A 255 -17.12 -18.33 -6.35
CA ILE A 255 -17.91 -18.42 -7.57
C ILE A 255 -17.33 -19.50 -8.49
N GLY A 256 -16.01 -19.56 -8.65
CA GLY A 256 -15.35 -20.57 -9.47
C GLY A 256 -15.61 -22.00 -8.99
N ILE A 257 -15.65 -22.22 -7.68
CA ILE A 257 -16.03 -23.49 -7.06
C ILE A 257 -17.48 -23.84 -7.37
N VAL A 258 -18.42 -22.90 -7.20
CA VAL A 258 -19.85 -23.12 -7.49
C VAL A 258 -20.07 -23.42 -8.97
N MET A 259 -19.45 -22.67 -9.89
CA MET A 259 -19.53 -22.93 -11.32
C MET A 259 -19.01 -24.31 -11.69
N ARG A 260 -18.10 -24.87 -10.90
CA ARG A 260 -17.57 -26.21 -11.15
C ARG A 260 -18.57 -27.34 -10.89
N ALA A 261 -19.59 -27.10 -10.08
CA ALA A 261 -20.67 -28.05 -9.82
C ALA A 261 -21.58 -28.26 -11.04
N PHE A 262 -21.58 -27.31 -11.98
CA PHE A 262 -22.40 -27.38 -13.19
C PHE A 262 -21.59 -27.91 -14.39
N PRO A 263 -22.08 -28.91 -15.13
CA PRO A 263 -21.32 -29.52 -16.23
C PRO A 263 -21.03 -28.55 -17.37
N PHE A 264 -21.95 -27.61 -17.67
CA PHE A 264 -21.84 -26.69 -18.80
C PHE A 264 -20.84 -25.54 -18.59
N ILE A 265 -20.70 -25.03 -17.36
CA ILE A 265 -19.86 -23.86 -17.03
C ILE A 265 -18.58 -24.23 -16.29
N ARG A 266 -18.26 -25.52 -16.22
CA ARG A 266 -17.10 -26.05 -15.49
C ARG A 266 -15.76 -25.46 -15.94
N GLY A 267 -15.62 -25.22 -17.25
CA GLY A 267 -14.41 -24.60 -17.81
C GLY A 267 -14.17 -23.19 -17.27
N ILE A 268 -15.23 -22.38 -17.20
CA ILE A 268 -15.20 -21.01 -16.68
C ILE A 268 -14.87 -21.01 -15.18
N GLY A 269 -15.39 -21.99 -14.43
CA GLY A 269 -15.06 -22.15 -13.02
C GLY A 269 -13.55 -22.33 -12.78
N GLY A 270 -12.88 -23.13 -13.61
CA GLY A 270 -11.43 -23.32 -13.53
C GLY A 270 -10.64 -22.03 -13.79
N THR A 271 -11.04 -21.24 -14.78
CA THR A 271 -10.38 -19.96 -15.09
C THR A 271 -10.56 -18.93 -13.97
N LEU A 272 -11.73 -18.88 -13.34
CA LEU A 272 -11.97 -17.96 -12.22
C LEU A 272 -11.17 -18.34 -10.97
N ILE A 273 -11.04 -19.63 -10.68
CA ILE A 273 -10.16 -20.09 -9.60
C ILE A 273 -8.72 -19.68 -9.89
N ALA A 274 -8.22 -19.87 -11.11
CA ALA A 274 -6.86 -19.49 -11.48
C ALA A 274 -6.62 -17.97 -11.35
N ILE A 275 -7.55 -17.14 -11.82
CA ILE A 275 -7.48 -15.68 -11.68
C ILE A 275 -7.51 -15.28 -10.20
N GLY A 276 -8.39 -15.89 -9.40
CA GLY A 276 -8.48 -15.63 -7.96
C GLY A 276 -7.17 -15.93 -7.23
N ILE A 277 -6.54 -17.07 -7.53
CA ILE A 277 -5.24 -17.45 -6.96
C ILE A 277 -4.12 -16.53 -7.45
N GLY A 278 -4.11 -16.18 -8.74
CA GLY A 278 -3.12 -15.28 -9.33
C GLY A 278 -3.13 -13.90 -8.66
N ILE A 279 -4.32 -13.32 -8.51
CA ILE A 279 -4.49 -11.99 -7.92
C ILE A 279 -4.27 -12.02 -6.39
N ALA A 280 -4.74 -13.06 -5.69
CA ALA A 280 -4.69 -13.09 -4.23
C ALA A 280 -3.41 -13.66 -3.62
N ILE A 281 -2.63 -14.46 -4.35
CA ILE A 281 -1.44 -15.12 -3.77
C ILE A 281 -0.22 -14.84 -4.61
N VAL A 282 -0.30 -15.05 -5.93
CA VAL A 282 0.88 -14.88 -6.79
C VAL A 282 1.32 -13.41 -6.79
N TYR A 283 0.38 -12.46 -6.86
CA TYR A 283 0.69 -11.03 -6.84
C TYR A 283 1.42 -10.56 -5.56
N PRO A 284 0.90 -10.74 -4.32
CA PRO A 284 1.61 -10.32 -3.11
C PRO A 284 2.96 -11.04 -2.92
N VAL A 285 3.05 -12.32 -3.30
CA VAL A 285 4.32 -13.07 -3.25
C VAL A 285 5.34 -12.49 -4.21
N LEU A 286 4.97 -12.22 -5.45
CA LEU A 286 5.87 -11.65 -6.45
C LEU A 286 6.33 -10.25 -6.05
N LEU A 287 5.45 -9.47 -5.44
CA LEU A 287 5.74 -8.14 -4.93
C LEU A 287 6.77 -8.20 -3.78
N LEU A 288 6.66 -9.15 -2.85
CA LEU A 288 7.69 -9.39 -1.83
C LEU A 288 9.00 -9.91 -2.43
N ALA A 289 8.92 -10.97 -3.24
CA ALA A 289 10.08 -11.68 -3.77
C ALA A 289 10.98 -10.78 -4.63
N LEU A 290 10.39 -9.87 -5.42
CA LEU A 290 11.15 -8.95 -6.27
C LEU A 290 11.66 -7.73 -5.52
N ASN A 291 10.84 -7.13 -4.63
CA ASN A 291 11.19 -5.82 -4.07
C ASN A 291 11.96 -5.87 -2.76
N LEU A 292 11.81 -6.95 -1.98
CA LEU A 292 12.53 -7.11 -0.71
C LEU A 292 14.06 -7.16 -0.86
N PRO A 293 14.65 -7.93 -1.79
CA PRO A 293 16.11 -7.91 -1.98
C PRO A 293 16.61 -6.55 -2.47
N VAL A 294 15.85 -5.87 -3.33
CA VAL A 294 16.18 -4.53 -3.82
C VAL A 294 16.17 -3.51 -2.69
N THR A 295 15.15 -3.56 -1.84
CA THR A 295 15.04 -2.65 -0.68
C THR A 295 16.19 -2.86 0.30
N ASN A 296 16.53 -4.13 0.62
CA ASN A 296 17.66 -4.44 1.50
C ASN A 296 19.00 -3.97 0.93
N TYR A 297 19.18 -4.06 -0.39
CA TYR A 297 20.37 -3.56 -1.06
C TYR A 297 20.46 -2.03 -1.04
N ILE A 298 19.36 -1.32 -1.29
CA ILE A 298 19.35 0.15 -1.20
C ILE A 298 19.62 0.61 0.23
N TYR A 299 19.02 -0.05 1.22
CA TYR A 299 19.21 0.29 2.63
C TYR A 299 20.66 0.10 3.10
N SER A 300 21.35 -0.94 2.63
CA SER A 300 22.76 -1.14 2.96
C SER A 300 23.68 -0.08 2.35
N ILE A 301 23.36 0.43 1.15
CA ILE A 301 24.09 1.55 0.54
C ILE A 301 23.79 2.86 1.28
N ALA A 302 22.53 3.13 1.58
CA ALA A 302 22.11 4.36 2.26
C ALA A 302 22.72 4.45 3.67
N SER A 303 22.72 3.34 4.41
CA SER A 303 23.36 3.27 5.74
C SER A 303 24.89 3.38 5.68
N ALA A 304 25.53 2.95 4.58
CA ALA A 304 26.96 3.15 4.37
C ALA A 304 27.33 4.59 3.94
N ALA A 305 26.40 5.31 3.30
CA ALA A 305 26.60 6.67 2.82
C ALA A 305 26.23 7.76 3.85
N GLY A 306 25.47 7.41 4.89
CA GLY A 306 25.17 8.34 5.98
C GLY A 306 26.44 8.69 6.76
N PRO A 307 26.69 9.99 7.08
CA PRO A 307 27.68 10.31 8.10
C PRO A 307 27.25 9.57 9.36
N GLY A 308 28.12 8.69 9.86
CA GLY A 308 27.81 7.80 10.97
C GLY A 308 27.04 8.57 12.04
N SER A 309 25.96 7.95 12.53
CA SER A 309 25.11 8.46 13.60
C SER A 309 25.92 8.71 14.87
N THR A 310 26.75 9.74 14.89
CA THR A 310 27.18 10.43 16.08
C THR A 310 26.07 11.42 16.38
N SER A 311 24.99 10.90 16.94
CA SER A 311 23.96 11.63 17.68
C SER A 311 24.52 12.30 18.95
N SER A 312 25.84 12.37 19.12
CA SER A 312 26.50 13.24 20.09
C SER A 312 26.90 14.54 19.39
N CYS A 313 26.04 15.57 19.46
CA CYS A 313 26.43 16.97 19.26
C CYS A 313 27.71 17.21 20.10
N PRO A 314 28.94 17.36 19.52
CA PRO A 314 30.18 17.43 20.31
C PRO A 314 30.40 18.84 20.91
N PHE A 315 29.46 19.76 20.73
CA PHE A 315 29.51 21.09 21.32
C PHE A 315 28.33 21.26 22.28
N SER A 316 28.65 21.51 23.54
CA SER A 316 27.70 21.81 24.63
C SER A 316 27.02 23.19 24.46
N ALA A 317 26.56 23.51 23.25
CA ALA A 317 25.73 24.67 23.00
C ALA A 317 24.26 24.21 23.09
N SER A 318 23.69 24.39 24.27
CA SER A 318 22.28 24.18 24.64
C SER A 318 21.30 25.14 23.93
N GLY A 319 21.59 25.52 22.68
CA GLY A 319 20.83 26.49 21.90
C GLY A 319 20.14 25.85 20.70
N LEU A 320 19.06 26.50 20.24
CA LEU A 320 18.19 26.24 19.09
C LEU A 320 18.83 25.49 17.89
N ALA A 321 20.13 25.65 17.65
CA ALA A 321 20.91 24.99 16.62
C ALA A 321 20.90 23.45 16.71
N CYS A 322 21.06 22.81 17.87
CA CYS A 322 21.02 21.33 17.96
C CYS A 322 19.56 20.80 17.81
N LYS A 323 18.52 21.61 18.08
CA LYS A 323 17.11 21.27 17.73
C LYS A 323 16.82 21.44 16.23
N LEU A 324 17.36 22.47 15.60
CA LEU A 324 17.30 22.66 14.15
C LEU A 324 18.07 21.55 13.42
N TRP A 325 19.22 21.13 13.96
CA TRP A 325 20.03 20.06 13.39
C TRP A 325 19.51 18.66 13.71
N SER A 326 18.97 18.39 14.92
CA SER A 326 18.32 17.11 15.22
C SER A 326 17.02 16.95 14.45
N GLY A 327 16.33 18.05 14.15
CA GLY A 327 15.21 18.06 13.21
C GLY A 327 15.64 17.71 11.79
N VAL A 328 16.87 18.05 11.38
CA VAL A 328 17.44 17.71 10.07
C VAL A 328 18.11 16.31 10.04
N ALA A 329 18.63 15.84 11.17
CA ALA A 329 19.37 14.58 11.30
C ALA A 329 18.49 13.37 11.69
N GLN A 330 17.20 13.58 12.01
CA GLN A 330 16.20 12.51 12.08
C GLN A 330 15.50 12.25 10.73
N PHE A 331 15.97 12.87 9.64
CA PHE A 331 15.58 12.53 8.26
C PHE A 331 16.53 11.53 7.63
#